data_AF-A0A060C751-F1
#
_entry.id   AF-A0A060C751-F1
#
_cell.length_a   1.000
_cell.length_b   1.000
_cell.length_c   1.000
_cell.angle_alpha   90.00
_cell.angle_beta   90.00
_cell.angle_gamma   90.00
#
_symmetry.space_group_name_H-M   'P 1'
#
loop_
_entity.id
_entity.type
_entity.pdbx_description
1 polymer ?
#
loop_
_entity_poly.entity_id
_entity_poly.type
_entity_poly.pdbx_seq_one_letter_code
_entity_poly.pdbx_strand_id
1 'polypeptide(L)'
;MILLSFFDEDGKGYIVNNDDPDGEPEYSGHRAIRIQEFDVNADKTIGPRKVIINKGVHPEDKPIWIEGPHLYKFNGKYFLMSAEGGTGDWHSEVIFKSDTPMGEYIPWKNNPILTQRYLKKDRLNPITCAGHADLIQTKEGDWWAVFLACR
;
A
#
# COMPACT_ATOMS: atom_id res chain seq x y z
N MET A 1 3.52 -11.92 -6.24
CA MET A 1 2.19 -11.31 -6.34
C MET A 1 1.45 -11.60 -5.06
N ILE A 2 1.38 -10.62 -4.15
CA ILE A 2 0.46 -10.65 -3.02
C ILE A 2 -0.82 -10.02 -3.55
N LEU A 3 -1.92 -10.78 -3.50
CA LEU A 3 -3.24 -10.35 -3.93
C LEU A 3 -4.04 -10.01 -2.67
N LEU A 4 -4.53 -8.78 -2.58
CA LEU A 4 -5.40 -8.38 -1.48
C LEU A 4 -6.75 -7.95 -2.05
N SER A 5 -7.81 -8.49 -1.44
CA SER A 5 -9.19 -8.23 -1.83
C SER A 5 -9.82 -7.28 -0.83
N PHE A 6 -10.43 -6.21 -1.33
CA PHE A 6 -11.27 -5.29 -0.56
C PHE A 6 -12.73 -5.47 -0.97
N PHE A 7 -13.63 -5.50 0.02
CA PHE A 7 -15.07 -5.64 -0.18
C PHE A 7 -15.74 -4.39 0.38
N ASP A 8 -16.42 -3.65 -0.50
CA ASP A 8 -17.10 -2.42 -0.14
C ASP A 8 -18.52 -2.70 0.39
N GLU A 9 -19.09 -1.72 1.09
CA GLU A 9 -20.42 -1.77 1.68
C GLU A 9 -21.54 -1.80 0.62
N ASP A 10 -21.25 -1.38 -0.62
CA ASP A 10 -22.18 -1.48 -1.75
C ASP A 10 -22.19 -2.87 -2.41
N GLY A 11 -21.40 -3.82 -1.88
CA GLY A 11 -21.30 -5.19 -2.35
C GLY A 11 -20.26 -5.42 -3.45
N LYS A 12 -19.54 -4.39 -3.89
CA LYS A 12 -18.47 -4.54 -4.90
C LYS A 12 -17.18 -5.05 -4.27
N GLY A 13 -16.52 -5.96 -4.98
CA GLY A 13 -15.17 -6.41 -4.67
C GLY A 13 -14.12 -5.70 -5.50
N TYR A 14 -12.92 -5.56 -4.96
CA TYR A 14 -11.77 -5.01 -5.65
C TYR A 14 -10.54 -5.85 -5.34
N ILE A 15 -9.79 -6.19 -6.38
CA ILE A 15 -8.46 -6.78 -6.27
C ILE A 15 -7.43 -5.67 -6.42
N VAL A 16 -6.52 -5.57 -5.46
CA VAL A 16 -5.40 -4.63 -5.49
C VAL A 16 -4.10 -5.41 -5.42
N ASN A 17 -3.15 -5.07 -6.28
CA ASN A 17 -1.86 -5.74 -6.32
C ASN A 17 -0.75 -4.84 -6.89
N ASN A 18 0.49 -5.19 -6.57
CA ASN A 18 1.67 -4.60 -7.21
C ASN A 18 1.97 -5.29 -8.55
N ASP A 19 2.53 -4.56 -9.51
CA ASP A 19 2.92 -5.08 -10.83
C ASP A 19 4.00 -4.22 -11.50
N ASP A 20 4.44 -4.62 -12.69
CA ASP A 20 5.20 -3.75 -13.59
C ASP A 20 4.39 -2.49 -13.96
N PRO A 21 5.06 -1.33 -14.17
CA PRO A 21 4.42 -0.13 -14.69
C PRO A 21 3.94 -0.35 -16.14
N ASP A 22 3.09 0.54 -16.64
CA ASP A 22 2.78 0.55 -18.07
C ASP A 22 4.02 1.00 -18.87
N GLY A 23 4.44 0.20 -19.85
CA GLY A 23 5.65 0.44 -20.64
C GLY A 23 6.93 -0.01 -19.94
N GLU A 24 8.07 0.50 -20.39
CA GLU A 24 9.38 0.15 -19.84
C GLU A 24 9.61 0.80 -18.47
N PRO A 25 10.10 0.06 -17.46
CA PRO A 25 10.49 0.65 -16.18
C PRO A 25 11.56 1.74 -16.32
N GLU A 26 11.25 2.97 -15.91
CA GLU A 26 12.17 4.11 -15.89
C GLU A 26 13.44 3.94 -15.01
N TYR A 27 13.43 3.03 -14.03
CA TYR A 27 14.57 2.71 -13.17
C TYR A 27 14.41 1.32 -12.53
N SER A 28 15.52 0.73 -12.06
CA SER A 28 15.49 -0.55 -11.36
C SER A 28 14.66 -0.44 -10.07
N GLY A 29 13.60 -1.25 -9.97
CA GLY A 29 12.67 -1.22 -8.84
C GLY A 29 11.42 -0.35 -9.05
N HIS A 30 11.28 0.33 -10.20
CA HIS A 30 10.04 1.02 -10.57
C HIS A 30 8.89 0.01 -10.66
N ARG A 31 7.88 0.19 -9.80
CA ARG A 31 6.66 -0.62 -9.72
C ARG A 31 5.41 0.24 -9.72
N ALA A 32 4.26 -0.38 -9.94
CA ALA A 32 2.96 0.25 -9.89
C ALA A 32 1.98 -0.55 -9.03
N ILE A 33 1.01 0.13 -8.43
CA ILE A 33 -0.16 -0.50 -7.81
C ILE A 33 -1.33 -0.43 -8.78
N ARG A 34 -1.96 -1.58 -9.01
CA ARG A 34 -3.11 -1.73 -9.88
C ARG A 34 -4.34 -2.17 -9.10
N ILE A 35 -5.50 -1.73 -9.55
CA ILE A 35 -6.80 -2.14 -9.03
C ILE A 35 -7.70 -2.66 -10.16
N GLN A 36 -8.52 -3.65 -9.86
CA GLN A 36 -9.55 -4.17 -10.75
C GLN A 36 -10.79 -4.53 -9.94
N GLU A 37 -11.97 -4.26 -10.50
CA GLU A 37 -13.22 -4.70 -9.89
C GLU A 37 -13.33 -6.23 -9.96
N PHE A 38 -13.95 -6.82 -8.95
CA PHE A 38 -14.10 -8.25 -8.77
C PHE A 38 -15.54 -8.60 -8.37
N ASP A 39 -16.14 -9.49 -9.13
CA ASP A 39 -17.45 -10.08 -8.84
C ASP A 39 -17.26 -11.27 -7.92
N VAL A 40 -17.62 -11.10 -6.65
CA VAL A 40 -17.49 -12.13 -5.61
C VAL A 40 -18.38 -13.33 -5.88
N ASN A 41 -19.58 -13.11 -6.45
CA ASN A 41 -20.54 -14.18 -6.68
C ASN A 41 -20.17 -15.00 -7.92
N ALA A 42 -19.64 -14.34 -8.94
CA ALA A 42 -19.21 -15.01 -10.17
C ALA A 42 -17.74 -15.45 -10.17
N ASP A 43 -17.00 -15.16 -9.09
CA ASP A 43 -15.56 -15.46 -8.91
C ASP A 43 -14.70 -15.03 -10.10
N LYS A 44 -14.87 -13.77 -10.53
CA LYS A 44 -14.19 -13.24 -11.72
C LYS A 44 -13.91 -11.75 -11.62
N THR A 45 -12.86 -11.30 -12.31
CA THR A 45 -12.60 -9.88 -12.47
C THR A 45 -13.52 -9.22 -13.50
N ILE A 46 -13.81 -7.94 -13.29
CA ILE A 46 -14.64 -7.10 -14.16
C ILE A 46 -13.79 -5.98 -14.75
N GLY A 47 -13.92 -5.76 -16.07
CA GLY A 47 -13.29 -4.63 -16.76
C GLY A 47 -11.75 -4.70 -16.80
N PRO A 48 -11.09 -3.63 -17.26
CA PRO A 48 -9.63 -3.56 -17.30
C PRO A 48 -9.03 -3.25 -15.93
N ARG A 49 -7.77 -3.67 -15.72
CA ARG A 49 -6.95 -3.24 -14.58
C ARG A 49 -6.58 -1.75 -14.76
N LYS A 50 -6.64 -0.98 -13.68
CA LYS A 50 -6.26 0.43 -13.66
C LYS A 50 -5.03 0.63 -12.77
N VAL A 51 -4.03 1.37 -13.24
CA VAL A 51 -2.93 1.86 -12.39
C VAL A 51 -3.48 2.97 -11.49
N ILE A 52 -3.35 2.81 -10.17
CA ILE A 52 -3.76 3.83 -9.18
C ILE A 52 -2.56 4.50 -8.51
N ILE A 53 -1.40 3.85 -8.45
CA ILE A 53 -0.14 4.45 -8.03
C ILE A 53 0.94 4.01 -9.02
N ASN A 54 1.76 4.95 -9.46
CA ASN A 54 2.93 4.68 -10.29
C ASN A 54 4.18 5.19 -9.56
N LYS A 55 5.19 4.34 -9.39
CA LYS A 55 6.44 4.58 -8.63
C LYS A 55 6.31 4.46 -7.11
N GLY A 56 5.62 5.39 -6.45
CA GLY A 56 5.54 5.50 -4.99
C GLY A 56 5.11 6.89 -4.54
N VAL A 57 5.39 7.28 -3.30
CA VAL A 57 4.96 8.59 -2.75
C VAL A 57 5.65 9.77 -3.41
N HIS A 58 6.96 9.68 -3.62
CA HIS A 58 7.82 10.73 -4.15
C HIS A 58 8.48 10.28 -5.47
N PRO A 59 7.76 10.27 -6.60
CA PRO A 59 8.29 9.84 -7.90
C PRO A 59 9.66 10.42 -8.28
N GLU A 60 9.93 11.65 -7.88
CA GLU A 60 11.19 12.39 -8.08
C GLU A 60 12.40 11.70 -7.45
N ASP A 61 12.20 11.00 -6.33
CA ASP A 61 13.25 10.28 -5.59
C ASP A 61 13.47 8.86 -6.13
N LYS A 62 12.67 8.44 -7.12
CA LYS A 62 12.68 7.10 -7.72
C LYS A 62 12.54 5.98 -6.66
N PRO A 63 11.47 6.00 -5.85
CA PRO A 63 11.24 5.00 -4.82
C PRO A 63 11.10 3.61 -5.44
N ILE A 64 11.71 2.63 -4.80
CA ILE A 64 11.71 1.25 -5.31
C ILE A 64 10.62 0.42 -4.62
N TRP A 65 10.03 -0.48 -5.40
CA TRP A 65 9.19 -1.57 -4.90
C TRP A 65 7.98 -1.11 -4.07
N ILE A 66 7.19 -0.17 -4.60
CA ILE A 66 5.83 0.04 -4.06
C ILE A 66 5.05 -1.30 -4.16
N GLU A 67 4.62 -1.82 -3.02
CA GLU A 67 4.05 -3.16 -2.88
C GLU A 67 3.13 -3.30 -1.67
N GLY A 68 2.64 -4.52 -1.40
CA GLY A 68 1.75 -4.82 -0.26
C GLY A 68 0.52 -3.89 -0.15
N PRO A 69 -0.28 -3.69 -1.22
CA PRO A 69 -1.35 -2.71 -1.17
C PRO A 69 -2.56 -3.20 -0.36
N HIS A 70 -2.91 -2.46 0.70
CA HIS A 70 -4.13 -2.68 1.49
C HIS A 70 -5.09 -1.50 1.30
N LEU A 71 -6.33 -1.81 0.91
CA LEU A 71 -7.38 -0.80 0.70
C LEU A 71 -8.37 -0.80 1.87
N TYR A 72 -8.66 0.38 2.39
CA TYR A 72 -9.61 0.59 3.49
C TYR A 72 -10.62 1.66 3.12
N LYS A 73 -11.82 1.57 3.71
CA LYS A 73 -12.82 2.64 3.69
C LYS A 73 -13.02 3.16 5.10
N PHE A 74 -12.84 4.47 5.28
CA PHE A 74 -13.02 5.11 6.58
C PHE A 74 -13.64 6.50 6.38
N ASN A 75 -14.74 6.79 7.10
CA ASN A 75 -15.48 8.05 7.01
C ASN A 75 -15.81 8.48 5.56
N GLY A 76 -16.24 7.53 4.73
CA GLY A 76 -16.61 7.78 3.34
C GLY A 76 -15.44 8.11 2.40
N LYS A 77 -14.20 7.87 2.82
CA LYS A 77 -12.99 8.01 2.01
C LYS A 77 -12.27 6.67 1.89
N TYR A 78 -11.50 6.52 0.83
CA TYR A 78 -10.71 5.34 0.55
C TYR A 78 -9.25 5.62 0.88
N PHE A 79 -8.62 4.71 1.61
CA PHE A 79 -7.22 4.80 2.00
C PHE A 79 -6.48 3.60 1.43
N LEU A 80 -5.41 3.86 0.67
CA LEU A 80 -4.52 2.83 0.19
C LEU A 80 -3.25 2.89 1.02
N MET A 81 -2.97 1.85 1.80
CA MET A 81 -1.65 1.63 2.39
C MET A 81 -0.82 0.75 1.48
N SER A 82 0.48 0.98 1.46
CA SER A 82 1.45 0.19 0.70
C SER A 82 2.82 0.29 1.36
N ALA A 83 3.64 -0.74 1.19
CA ALA A 83 5.05 -0.70 1.51
C ALA A 83 5.85 -0.10 0.36
N GLU A 84 6.93 0.63 0.64
CA GLU A 84 7.94 1.03 -0.36
C GLU A 84 9.35 1.05 0.23
N GLY A 85 10.36 1.08 -0.64
CA GLY A 85 11.79 1.07 -0.28
C GLY A 85 12.39 -0.33 -0.10
N GLY A 86 11.57 -1.37 -0.23
CA GLY A 86 11.96 -2.78 -0.07
C GLY A 86 12.06 -3.23 1.37
N THR A 87 12.03 -4.54 1.59
CA THR A 87 12.00 -5.18 2.92
C THR A 87 13.34 -5.09 3.71
N GLY A 88 14.23 -4.17 3.34
CA GLY A 88 15.54 -3.94 3.97
C GLY A 88 15.58 -2.68 4.85
N ASP A 89 16.77 -2.10 5.01
CA ASP A 89 16.97 -0.90 5.84
C ASP A 89 16.13 0.32 5.42
N TRP A 90 15.72 0.35 4.15
CA TRP A 90 14.84 1.38 3.58
C TRP A 90 13.37 1.01 3.63
N HIS A 91 12.95 -0.02 4.37
CA HIS A 91 11.54 -0.36 4.45
C HIS A 91 10.70 0.76 5.09
N SER A 92 9.52 0.99 4.53
CA SER A 92 8.53 1.90 5.06
C SER A 92 7.12 1.50 4.66
N GLU A 93 6.15 1.95 5.45
CA GLU A 93 4.75 1.96 5.09
C GLU A 93 4.31 3.39 4.73
N VAL A 94 3.56 3.51 3.64
CA VAL A 94 3.03 4.77 3.13
C VAL A 94 1.51 4.70 2.97
N ILE A 95 0.86 5.86 2.97
CA ILE A 95 -0.59 5.94 2.82
C ILE A 95 -1.01 7.01 1.81
N PHE A 96 -2.06 6.69 1.07
CA PHE A 96 -2.71 7.56 0.11
C PHE A 96 -4.21 7.63 0.39
N LYS A 97 -4.88 8.68 -0.09
CA LYS A 97 -6.32 8.87 0.08
C LYS A 97 -7.01 9.18 -1.25
N SER A 98 -8.18 8.60 -1.47
CA SER A 98 -9.07 8.91 -2.60
C SER A 98 -10.53 9.07 -2.14
N ASP A 99 -11.35 9.65 -3.02
CA ASP A 99 -12.79 9.77 -2.84
C ASP A 99 -13.56 8.55 -3.37
N THR A 100 -12.93 7.75 -4.23
CA THR A 100 -13.52 6.53 -4.82
C THR A 100 -12.49 5.41 -4.83
N PRO A 101 -12.90 4.12 -4.85
CA PRO A 101 -11.94 3.01 -4.71
C PRO A 101 -10.95 2.95 -5.89
N MET A 102 -11.41 3.31 -7.09
CA MET A 102 -10.59 3.36 -8.30
C MET A 102 -10.24 4.80 -8.70
N GLY A 103 -10.30 5.77 -7.78
CA GLY A 103 -10.06 7.19 -8.03
C GLY A 103 -8.58 7.56 -8.15
N GLU A 104 -8.32 8.86 -8.13
CA GLU A 104 -6.97 9.40 -7.96
C GLU A 104 -6.60 9.32 -6.47
N TYR A 105 -5.45 8.73 -6.16
CA TYR A 105 -4.95 8.59 -4.79
C TYR A 105 -3.89 9.65 -4.51
N ILE A 106 -4.20 10.55 -3.57
CA ILE A 106 -3.29 11.61 -3.15
C ILE A 106 -2.46 11.13 -1.96
N PRO A 107 -1.11 11.19 -2.02
CA PRO A 107 -0.27 10.78 -0.91
C PRO A 107 -0.47 11.68 0.31
N TRP A 108 -0.33 11.10 1.51
CA TRP A 108 -0.24 11.92 2.71
C TRP A 108 1.08 12.69 2.75
N LYS A 109 0.99 14.00 3.00
CA LYS A 109 2.15 14.92 3.00
C LYS A 109 3.26 14.59 4.00
N ASN A 110 2.98 13.77 5.01
CA ASN A 110 3.92 13.39 6.06
C ASN A 110 4.31 11.90 5.96
N ASN A 111 4.13 11.27 4.80
CA ASN A 111 4.66 9.94 4.56
C ASN A 111 6.18 9.90 4.79
N PRO A 112 6.73 8.73 5.19
CA PRO A 112 6.02 7.49 5.50
C PRO A 112 5.33 7.50 6.87
N ILE A 113 4.25 6.71 7.01
CA ILE A 113 3.53 6.54 8.29
C ILE A 113 4.24 5.58 9.25
N LEU A 114 5.11 4.71 8.73
CA LEU A 114 5.96 3.82 9.52
C LEU A 114 7.32 3.67 8.84
N THR A 115 8.40 3.93 9.57
CA THR A 115 9.75 3.51 9.19
C THR A 115 10.69 3.56 10.39
N GLN A 116 11.77 2.78 10.35
CA GLN A 116 12.83 2.81 11.36
C GLN A 116 14.14 3.39 10.81
N ARG A 117 14.19 3.79 9.53
CA ARG A 117 15.43 4.16 8.82
C ARG A 117 16.16 5.37 9.38
N TYR A 118 15.44 6.24 10.10
CA TYR A 118 16.00 7.47 10.70
C TYR A 118 16.49 7.27 12.14
N LEU A 119 16.25 6.09 12.74
CA LEU A 119 16.76 5.80 14.08
C LEU A 119 18.23 5.37 14.02
N LYS A 120 18.97 5.66 15.09
CA LYS A 120 20.38 5.24 15.23
C LYS A 120 20.51 3.73 15.16
N LYS A 121 21.43 3.23 14.33
CA LYS A 121 21.64 1.79 14.09
C LYS A 121 22.21 1.05 15.32
N ASP A 122 22.97 1.75 16.17
CA ASP A 122 23.68 1.21 17.35
C ASP A 122 22.88 1.28 18.66
N ARG A 123 21.59 1.62 18.60
CA ARG A 123 20.71 1.67 19.79
C ARG A 123 20.55 0.28 20.41
N LEU A 124 20.34 0.24 21.72
CA LEU A 124 20.06 -1.01 22.43
C LEU A 124 18.78 -1.68 21.88
N ASN A 125 18.84 -2.98 21.60
CA ASN A 125 17.74 -3.78 21.04
C ASN A 125 17.09 -3.17 19.79
N PRO A 126 17.84 -3.00 18.68
CA PRO A 126 17.30 -2.36 17.49
C PRO A 126 16.23 -3.24 16.84
N ILE A 127 15.14 -2.60 16.41
CA ILE A 127 14.13 -3.18 15.53
C ILE A 127 14.21 -2.45 14.19
N THR A 128 14.54 -3.15 13.11
CA THR A 128 14.80 -2.54 11.79
C THR A 128 13.81 -3.03 10.75
N CYS A 129 13.92 -2.49 9.53
CA CYS A 129 13.13 -2.95 8.38
C CYS A 129 11.60 -2.93 8.60
N ALA A 130 11.07 -2.04 9.46
CA ALA A 130 9.64 -2.00 9.75
C ALA A 130 8.85 -1.43 8.57
N GLY A 131 7.81 -2.16 8.14
CA GLY A 131 6.93 -1.83 7.02
C GLY A 131 6.01 -3.01 6.69
N HIS A 132 5.33 -2.96 5.55
CA HIS A 132 4.36 -3.98 5.12
C HIS A 132 3.29 -4.19 6.18
N ALA A 133 2.66 -3.09 6.56
CA ALA A 133 1.73 -3.02 7.66
C ALA A 133 0.28 -3.27 7.21
N ASP A 134 -0.50 -3.90 8.07
CA ASP A 134 -1.94 -4.03 7.95
C ASP A 134 -2.61 -3.39 9.17
N LEU A 135 -3.79 -2.80 8.98
CA LEU A 135 -4.54 -2.13 10.04
C LEU A 135 -5.77 -2.93 10.43
N ILE A 136 -6.03 -2.96 11.73
CA ILE A 136 -7.25 -3.51 12.28
C ILE A 136 -7.88 -2.51 13.23
N GLN A 137 -9.19 -2.28 13.07
CA GLN A 137 -9.98 -1.56 14.06
C GLN A 137 -10.65 -2.58 14.98
N THR A 138 -10.46 -2.39 16.28
CA THR A 138 -11.16 -3.18 17.31
C THR A 138 -12.65 -2.85 17.35
N LYS A 139 -13.43 -3.68 18.04
CA LYS A 139 -14.87 -3.45 18.23
C LYS A 139 -15.14 -2.18 19.05
N GLU A 140 -14.18 -1.83 19.89
CA GLU A 140 -14.20 -0.65 20.76
C GLU A 140 -13.82 0.64 20.02
N GLY A 141 -13.33 0.53 18.78
CA GLY A 141 -12.98 1.65 17.90
C GLY A 141 -11.49 2.00 17.86
N ASP A 142 -10.67 1.38 18.71
CA ASP A 142 -9.22 1.55 18.71
C ASP A 142 -8.58 0.96 17.44
N TRP A 143 -7.55 1.63 16.94
CA TRP A 143 -6.77 1.19 15.79
C TRP A 143 -5.45 0.54 16.22
N TRP A 144 -5.15 -0.60 15.60
CA TRP A 144 -3.88 -1.31 15.75
C TRP A 144 -3.27 -1.58 14.39
N ALA A 145 -1.95 -1.69 14.37
CA ALA A 145 -1.19 -2.10 13.20
C ALA A 145 -0.42 -3.38 13.49
N VAL A 146 -0.41 -4.30 12.53
CA VAL A 146 0.54 -5.42 12.48
C VAL A 146 1.52 -5.15 11.36
N PHE A 147 2.80 -5.46 11.55
CA PHE A 147 3.84 -5.21 10.54
C PHE A 147 5.03 -6.14 10.77
N LEU A 148 5.80 -6.39 9.71
CA LEU A 148 7.07 -7.09 9.84
C LEU A 148 8.15 -6.15 10.37
N ALA A 149 9.12 -6.70 11.09
CA ALA A 149 10.36 -6.02 11.43
C ALA A 149 11.46 -7.05 11.74
N CYS A 150 12.71 -6.62 11.68
CA CYS A 150 13.88 -7.44 11.97
C CYS A 150 14.47 -7.11 13.35
N ARG A 151 15.07 -8.11 14.00
CA ARG A 151 15.80 -7.97 15.27
C ARG A 151 17.10 -8.74 15.21
#